data_AF-A0A8I1JK48-F1
#
_entry.id   AF-A0A8I1JK48-F1
#
_cell.length_a   1.000
_cell.length_b   1.000
_cell.length_c   1.000
_cell.angle_alpha   90.00
_cell.angle_beta   90.00
_cell.angle_gamma   90.00
#
_symmetry.space_group_name_H-M   'P 1'
#
loop_
_entity.id
_entity.type
_entity.pdbx_description
1 polymer ?
#
loop_
_entity_poly.entity_id
_entity_poly.type
_entity_poly.pdbx_seq_one_letter_code
_entity_poly.pdbx_strand_id
1 'polypeptide(L)'
;MSDTFYFVAFADRERKSVHVIDLGHSVSYERDEFAAVNDEDFSTLEEAIAHAKALAEKYKLGYKPFQSRYNSSLNERLVLTLD
;
A
#
# COMPACT_ATOMS: atom_id res chain seq x y z
N MET A 1 15.08 1.85 -14.34
CA MET A 1 14.47 1.18 -13.18
C MET A 1 13.65 2.23 -12.46
N SER A 2 12.43 1.90 -12.03
CA SER A 2 11.67 2.78 -11.15
C SER A 2 12.47 2.96 -9.86
N ASP A 3 12.68 4.18 -9.39
CA ASP A 3 13.38 4.47 -8.13
C ASP A 3 12.48 4.22 -6.91
N THR A 4 11.33 3.57 -7.12
CA THR A 4 10.26 3.40 -6.14
C THR A 4 10.04 1.94 -5.85
N PHE A 5 9.93 1.61 -4.57
CA PHE A 5 9.44 0.33 -4.08
C PHE A 5 8.10 0.52 -3.37
N TYR A 6 7.37 -0.58 -3.19
CA TYR A 6 6.07 -0.58 -2.54
C TYR A 6 6.07 -1.54 -1.36
N PHE A 7 5.34 -1.22 -0.30
CA PHE A 7 5.16 -2.10 0.85
C PHE A 7 3.77 -1.90 1.47
N VAL A 8 3.35 -2.86 2.30
CA VAL A 8 2.03 -2.83 2.96
C VAL A 8 2.18 -2.36 4.39
N ALA A 9 1.37 -1.38 4.78
CA ALA A 9 1.31 -0.85 6.13
C ALA A 9 -0.11 -0.87 6.69
N PHE A 10 -0.23 -0.79 8.01
CA PHE A 10 -1.51 -0.51 8.65
C PHE A 10 -1.90 0.95 8.41
N ALA A 11 -3.12 1.16 7.94
CA ALA A 11 -3.61 2.48 7.55
C ALA A 11 -4.31 3.23 8.70
N ASP A 12 -4.35 2.66 9.90
CA ASP A 12 -4.89 3.25 11.11
C ASP A 12 -4.17 2.70 12.35
N ARG A 13 -4.29 3.41 13.48
CA ARG A 13 -3.61 3.05 14.74
C ARG A 13 -4.20 1.78 15.36
N GLU A 14 -5.48 1.53 15.10
CA GLU A 14 -6.22 0.36 15.55
C GLU A 14 -5.87 -0.91 14.76
N ARG A 15 -5.06 -0.79 13.71
CA ARG A 15 -4.62 -1.87 12.81
C ARG A 15 -5.80 -2.63 12.19
N LYS A 16 -6.90 -1.93 11.92
CA LYS A 16 -8.13 -2.49 11.35
C LYS A 16 -8.16 -2.44 9.83
N SER A 17 -7.27 -1.67 9.22
CA SER A 17 -7.14 -1.61 7.76
C SER A 17 -5.69 -1.56 7.31
N VAL A 18 -5.45 -1.98 6.08
CA VAL A 18 -4.14 -1.97 5.41
C VAL A 18 -4.20 -1.15 4.12
N HIS A 19 -3.05 -0.64 3.70
CA HIS A 19 -2.86 0.03 2.42
C HIS A 19 -1.44 -0.16 1.90
N VAL A 20 -1.26 0.13 0.61
CA VAL A 20 0.05 0.16 -0.04
C VAL A 20 0.65 1.56 0.10
N ILE A 21 1.94 1.63 0.39
CA ILE A 21 2.75 2.85 0.35
C ILE A 21 3.76 2.69 -0.79
N ASP A 22 3.95 3.75 -1.58
CA ASP A 22 5.08 3.90 -2.50
C ASP A 22 6.16 4.76 -1.87
N LEU A 23 7.42 4.32 -1.94
CA LEU A 23 8.55 5.05 -1.37
C LEU A 23 9.77 5.00 -2.29
N GLY A 24 10.45 6.14 -2.44
CA GLY A 24 11.71 6.22 -3.18
C GLY A 24 12.84 5.53 -2.42
N HIS A 25 13.74 4.82 -3.11
CA HIS A 25 14.90 4.18 -2.46
C HIS A 25 15.81 5.19 -1.74
N SER A 26 15.92 6.41 -2.30
CA SER A 26 16.66 7.53 -1.71
C SER A 26 16.13 7.99 -0.34
N VAL A 27 14.88 7.67 -0.02
CA VAL A 27 14.21 7.99 1.25
C VAL A 27 13.70 6.74 1.97
N SER A 28 14.32 5.58 1.73
CA SER A 28 13.92 4.30 2.34
C SER A 28 13.86 4.33 3.87
N TYR A 29 14.64 5.21 4.52
CA TYR A 29 14.58 5.43 5.97
C TYR A 29 13.22 5.95 6.47
N GLU A 30 12.40 6.58 5.62
CA GLU A 30 11.03 6.97 5.99
C GLU A 30 10.11 5.76 6.20
N ARG A 31 10.51 4.54 5.78
CA ARG A 31 9.73 3.31 6.03
C ARG A 31 9.47 3.12 7.53
N ASP A 32 10.42 3.49 8.38
CA ASP A 32 10.33 3.36 9.84
C ASP A 32 9.23 4.24 10.45
N GLU A 33 8.74 5.25 9.72
CA GLU A 33 7.61 6.09 10.13
C GLU A 33 6.26 5.38 9.93
N PHE A 34 6.23 4.28 9.17
CA PHE A 34 5.02 3.52 8.88
C PHE A 34 4.95 2.25 9.73
N ALA A 35 3.73 1.88 10.11
CA ALA A 35 3.46 0.60 10.74
C ALA A 35 3.38 -0.51 9.69
N ALA A 36 4.53 -0.91 9.13
CA ALA A 36 4.60 -1.98 8.14
C ALA A 36 3.99 -3.29 8.68
N VAL A 37 3.25 -4.00 7.83
CA VAL A 37 2.62 -5.29 8.20
C VAL A 37 3.65 -6.41 8.20
N ASN A 38 4.67 -6.30 7.36
CA ASN A 38 5.80 -7.21 7.22
C ASN A 38 7.03 -6.48 6.65
N ASP A 39 8.13 -7.21 6.51
CA ASP A 39 9.39 -6.72 5.92
C ASP A 39 9.45 -6.91 4.40
N GLU A 40 8.32 -7.22 3.74
CA GLU A 40 8.29 -7.45 2.30
C GLU A 40 8.28 -6.14 1.51
N ASP A 41 9.00 -6.17 0.39
CA ASP A 41 9.08 -5.11 -0.61
C ASP A 41 8.63 -5.64 -1.96
N PHE A 42 7.84 -4.83 -2.66
CA PHE A 42 7.36 -5.12 -4.01
C PHE A 42 8.00 -4.17 -5.01
N SER A 43 8.44 -4.71 -6.14
CA SER A 43 8.99 -3.91 -7.24
C SER A 43 7.92 -3.33 -8.16
N THR A 44 6.68 -3.82 -8.04
CA THR A 44 5.54 -3.35 -8.84
C THR A 44 4.33 -3.01 -7.98
N LEU A 45 3.59 -1.99 -8.40
CA LEU A 45 2.37 -1.55 -7.72
C LEU A 45 1.28 -2.64 -7.74
N GLU A 46 1.14 -3.36 -8.85
CA GLU A 46 0.12 -4.39 -9.03
C GLU A 46 0.30 -5.54 -8.02
N GLU A 47 1.53 -6.03 -7.84
CA GLU A 47 1.85 -7.07 -6.87
C GLU A 47 1.57 -6.59 -5.44
N ALA A 48 1.95 -5.36 -5.11
CA ALA A 48 1.71 -4.78 -3.79
C ALA A 48 0.21 -4.66 -3.47
N ILE A 49 -0.59 -4.20 -4.43
CA ILE A 49 -2.05 -4.09 -4.29
C ILE A 49 -2.68 -5.48 -4.12
N ALA A 50 -2.29 -6.44 -4.96
CA ALA A 50 -2.79 -7.81 -4.88
C ALA A 50 -2.46 -8.43 -3.50
N HIS A 51 -1.23 -8.24 -3.02
CA HIS A 51 -0.81 -8.71 -1.72
C HIS A 51 -1.58 -8.04 -0.57
N ALA A 52 -1.75 -6.71 -0.61
CA ALA A 52 -2.52 -5.98 0.39
C ALA A 52 -3.99 -6.43 0.47
N LYS A 53 -4.63 -6.66 -0.69
CA LYS A 53 -6.01 -7.19 -0.76
C LYS A 53 -6.09 -8.61 -0.20
N ALA A 54 -5.14 -9.47 -0.54
CA ALA A 54 -5.07 -10.84 0.00
C ALA A 54 -4.85 -10.86 1.52
N LEU A 55 -4.00 -9.98 2.06
CA LEU A 55 -3.82 -9.81 3.49
C LEU A 55 -5.11 -9.33 4.17
N ALA A 56 -5.77 -8.34 3.58
CA ALA A 56 -7.03 -7.81 4.10
C ALA A 56 -8.10 -8.90 4.20
N GLU A 57 -8.25 -9.71 3.15
CA GLU A 57 -9.17 -10.86 3.15
C GLU A 57 -8.79 -11.92 4.20
N LYS A 58 -7.53 -12.36 4.19
CA LYS A 58 -7.02 -13.42 5.10
C LYS A 58 -7.23 -13.07 6.56
N TYR A 59 -7.01 -11.81 6.94
CA TYR A 59 -7.07 -11.36 8.33
C TYR A 59 -8.33 -10.56 8.67
N LYS A 60 -9.31 -10.50 7.75
CA LYS A 60 -10.56 -9.73 7.92
C LYS A 60 -10.32 -8.26 8.26
N LEU A 61 -9.32 -7.64 7.63
CA LEU A 61 -9.01 -6.23 7.75
C LEU A 61 -9.70 -5.45 6.62
N GLY A 62 -9.89 -4.15 6.81
CA GLY A 62 -10.27 -3.24 5.73
C GLY A 62 -9.12 -3.04 4.74
N TYR A 63 -9.44 -2.83 3.47
CA TYR A 63 -8.49 -2.37 2.46
C TYR A 63 -8.75 -0.89 2.16
N LYS A 64 -7.72 -0.04 2.22
CA LYS A 64 -7.82 1.33 1.69
C LYS A 64 -7.17 1.39 0.31
N PRO A 65 -7.86 1.97 -0.69
CA PRO A 65 -7.31 2.12 -2.04
C PRO A 65 -5.96 2.84 -2.04
N PHE A 66 -5.06 2.36 -2.90
CA PHE A 66 -3.74 2.96 -3.04
C PHE A 66 -3.82 4.43 -3.52
N GLN A 67 -3.02 5.28 -2.88
CA GLN A 67 -2.78 6.65 -3.30
C GLN A 67 -1.27 6.90 -3.29
N SER A 68 -0.72 7.22 -4.46
CA SER A 68 0.71 7.48 -4.61
C SER A 68 1.08 8.81 -3.97
N ARG A 69 2.22 8.81 -3.25
CA ARG A 69 2.85 10.01 -2.70
C ARG A 69 3.48 10.89 -3.77
N TYR A 70 3.90 10.29 -4.89
CA TYR A 70 4.70 10.96 -5.92
C TYR A 70 3.95 11.21 -7.23
N ASN A 71 3.00 10.34 -7.59
CA ASN A 71 2.32 10.37 -8.88
C ASN A 71 0.84 9.99 -8.78
N SER A 72 -0.02 10.99 -8.67
CA SER A 72 -1.47 10.81 -8.55
C SER A 72 -2.14 10.08 -9.73
N SER A 73 -1.49 10.00 -10.89
CA SER A 73 -2.01 9.19 -12.02
C SER A 73 -2.01 7.69 -11.74
N LEU A 74 -1.23 7.23 -10.75
CA LEU A 74 -1.16 5.84 -10.30
C LEU A 74 -2.21 5.49 -9.23
N ASN A 75 -2.98 6.47 -8.74
CA ASN A 75 -3.96 6.23 -7.69
C ASN A 75 -5.00 5.21 -8.13
N GLU A 76 -5.33 4.28 -7.23
CA GLU A 76 -6.41 3.32 -7.48
C GLU A 76 -7.73 4.09 -7.58
N ARG A 77 -8.38 3.99 -8.74
CA ARG A 77 -9.70 4.61 -8.92
C ARG A 77 -10.73 3.76 -8.22
N LEU A 78 -11.42 4.35 -7.25
CA LEU A 78 -12.66 3.79 -6.73
C LEU A 78 -13.68 3.76 -7.86
N VAL A 79 -13.91 2.57 -8.43
CA VAL A 79 -15.08 2.36 -9.27
C VAL A 79 -16.26 2.28 -8.31
N LEU A 80 -16.91 3.41 -8.09
CA LEU A 80 -18.22 3.44 -7.47
C LEU A 80 -19.21 2.86 -8.49
N THR A 81 -19.49 1.56 -8.39
CA THR A 81 -20.70 1.01 -8.99
C THR A 81 -21.88 1.60 -8.22
N LEU A 82 -22.58 2.53 -8.88
CA LEU A 82 -23.93 2.91 -8.48
C LEU A 82 -24.84 1.76 -8.92
N ASP A 83 -25.23 0.92 -7.97
CA ASP A 83 -26.34 -0.02 -8.12
C ASP A 83 -27.69 0.72 -8.08
#